data_AF-A0A831U6H7-F1
#
_entry.id   AF-A0A831U6H7-F1
#
_cell.length_a   1.000
_cell.length_b   1.000
_cell.length_c   1.000
_cell.angle_alpha   90.00
_cell.angle_beta   90.00
_cell.angle_gamma   90.00
#
_symmetry.space_group_name_H-M   'P 1'
#
loop_
_entity.id
_entity.type
_entity.pdbx_description
1 polymer ?
#
loop_
_entity_poly.entity_id
_entity_poly.type
_entity_poly.pdbx_seq_one_letter_code
_entity_poly.pdbx_strand_id
1 'polypeptide(L)'
;MIYLTTDQFDQAVYFDLRKTEHPRRAGGQEQILYGLLGNGISEVPVTIRSCRDWTAVDFGKGDLFSFVDERTIRRMLGQVAREMELH
;
A
#
# COMPACT_ATOMS: atom_id res chain seq x y z
N MET A 1 10.17 5.50 1.12
CA MET A 1 9.19 6.56 0.84
C MET A 1 8.93 6.65 -0.66
N ILE A 2 7.69 6.40 -1.08
CA ILE A 2 7.19 6.48 -2.46
C ILE A 2 6.18 7.63 -2.51
N TYR A 3 6.21 8.44 -3.56
CA TYR A 3 5.19 9.46 -3.81
C TYR A 3 4.30 9.01 -4.97
N LEU A 4 2.98 9.04 -4.76
CA LEU A 4 1.99 8.79 -5.79
C LEU A 4 1.26 10.10 -6.06
N THR A 5 1.27 10.54 -7.31
CA THR A 5 0.53 11.71 -7.76
C THR A 5 -0.58 11.26 -8.69
N THR A 6 -1.78 11.83 -8.53
CA THR A 6 -2.88 11.60 -9.47
C THR A 6 -3.20 12.90 -10.19
N ASP A 7 -3.11 12.89 -11.52
CA ASP A 7 -3.34 14.07 -12.37
C ASP A 7 -4.78 14.60 -12.27
N GLN A 8 -5.72 13.75 -11.84
CA GLN A 8 -7.14 14.09 -11.74
C GLN A 8 -7.47 15.04 -10.59
N PHE A 9 -6.63 15.12 -9.56
CA PHE A 9 -6.89 15.96 -8.39
C PHE A 9 -5.69 16.82 -7.95
N ASP A 10 -4.56 16.75 -8.65
CA ASP A 10 -3.30 17.40 -8.24
C ASP A 10 -2.89 17.00 -6.81
N GLN A 11 -3.27 15.77 -6.43
CA GLN A 11 -3.09 15.25 -5.08
C GLN A 11 -1.88 14.32 -5.04
N ALA A 12 -0.91 14.71 -4.22
CA ALA A 12 0.22 13.88 -3.84
C ALA A 12 -0.12 13.12 -2.55
N VAL A 13 -0.03 11.79 -2.61
CA VAL A 13 0.07 10.97 -1.40
C VAL A 13 1.47 10.43 -1.27
N TYR A 14 2.02 10.48 -0.07
CA TYR A 14 3.26 9.79 0.25
C TYR A 14 2.95 8.47 0.93
N PHE A 15 3.87 7.54 0.73
CA PHE A 15 3.77 6.19 1.22
C PHE A 15 5.10 5.76 1.81
N ASP A 16 5.12 5.48 3.11
CA ASP A 16 6.30 4.88 3.75
C ASP A 16 6.05 3.38 3.99
N LEU A 17 6.80 2.53 3.29
CA LEU A 17 6.71 1.07 3.38
C LEU A 17 7.88 0.51 4.16
N ARG A 18 7.58 -0.33 5.14
CA ARG A 18 8.54 -1.20 5.80
C ARG A 18 8.23 -2.65 5.40
N LYS A 19 9.19 -3.30 4.75
CA LYS A 19 9.12 -4.70 4.36
C LYS A 19 9.45 -5.56 5.58
N THR A 20 8.54 -6.42 5.98
CA THR A 20 8.83 -7.49 6.96
C THR A 20 8.54 -8.82 6.29
N GLU A 21 9.59 -9.59 6.02
CA GLU A 21 9.44 -10.93 5.46
C GLU A 21 9.17 -11.93 6.57
N HIS A 22 8.03 -12.63 6.49
CA HIS A 22 7.70 -13.70 7.43
C HIS A 22 7.67 -15.05 6.68
N PRO A 23 8.60 -15.98 6.97
CA PRO A 23 8.50 -17.32 6.42
C PRO A 23 7.27 -18.04 6.98
N ARG A 24 6.33 -18.46 6.13
CA ARG A 24 5.24 -19.35 6.57
C ARG A 24 5.76 -20.79 6.65
N ARG A 25 5.28 -21.53 7.66
CA ARG A 25 5.53 -22.97 7.87
C ARG A 25 4.93 -23.90 6.80
N ALA A 26 4.21 -23.38 5.80
CA ALA A 26 3.38 -24.18 4.87
C ALA A 26 3.66 -23.95 3.36
N GLY A 27 4.89 -23.60 2.98
CA GLY A 27 5.35 -23.70 1.58
C GLY A 27 5.07 -22.51 0.66
N GLY A 28 4.80 -21.32 1.19
CA GLY A 28 4.70 -20.09 0.41
C GLY A 28 5.28 -18.89 1.17
N GLN A 29 5.99 -18.01 0.47
CA GLN A 29 6.49 -16.75 1.03
C GLN A 29 5.35 -15.73 0.99
N GLU A 30 4.76 -15.42 2.15
CA GLU A 30 3.85 -14.28 2.28
C GLU A 30 4.68 -13.05 2.63
N GLN A 31 4.55 -12.00 1.83
CA GLN A 31 5.12 -10.71 2.13
C GLN A 31 4.07 -9.86 2.85
N ILE A 32 4.43 -9.37 4.03
CA ILE A 32 3.61 -8.40 4.74
C ILE A 32 4.36 -7.08 4.75
N LEU A 33 3.74 -6.07 4.15
CA LEU A 33 4.26 -4.72 4.12
C LEU A 33 3.39 -3.85 5.03
N TYR A 34 4.05 -3.08 5.89
CA TYR A 34 3.38 -2.13 6.78
C TYR A 34 3.80 -0.72 6.40
N GLY A 35 2.90 0.23 6.56
CA GLY A 35 3.23 1.59 6.22
C GLY A 35 2.25 2.66 6.68
N LEU A 36 2.52 3.87 6.22
CA LEU A 36 1.64 5.03 6.36
C LEU A 36 1.37 5.59 4.97
N LEU A 37 0.09 5.86 4.70
CA LEU A 37 -0.37 6.60 3.53
C LEU A 37 -0.91 7.95 3.99
N GLY A 38 -0.41 9.04 3.43
CA GLY A 38 -0.89 10.37 3.79
C GLY A 38 -0.80 11.38 2.66
N ASN A 39 -1.60 12.45 2.77
CA ASN A 39 -1.60 13.57 1.83
C ASN A 39 -1.06 14.88 2.46
N GLY A 40 -0.38 14.77 3.60
CA GLY A 40 0.11 15.91 4.39
C GLY A 40 -0.92 16.57 5.31
N ILE A 41 -2.20 16.14 5.26
CA ILE A 41 -3.27 16.58 6.17
C ILE A 41 -3.80 15.41 7.00
N SER A 42 -4.06 14.28 6.35
CA SER A 42 -4.52 13.05 6.98
C SER A 42 -3.54 11.93 6.67
N GLU A 43 -3.33 11.07 7.67
CA GLU A 43 -2.49 9.88 7.57
C GLU A 43 -3.29 8.67 8.04
N VAL A 44 -3.22 7.58 7.28
CA VAL A 44 -3.81 6.30 7.66
C VAL A 44 -2.75 5.21 7.62
N PRO A 45 -2.71 4.31 8.62
CA PRO A 45 -1.85 3.15 8.54
C PRO A 45 -2.34 2.25 7.40
N VAL A 46 -1.40 1.58 6.75
CA VAL A 46 -1.68 0.64 5.67
C VAL A 46 -1.03 -0.70 5.97
N THR A 47 -1.69 -1.78 5.58
CA THR A 47 -1.12 -3.11 5.58
C THR A 47 -1.34 -3.71 4.21
N ILE A 48 -0.28 -4.17 3.56
CA ILE A 48 -0.36 -4.92 2.32
C ILE A 48 0.07 -6.35 2.62
N ARG A 49 -0.78 -7.30 2.26
CA ARG A 49 -0.43 -8.71 2.25
C ARG A 49 -0.38 -9.18 0.82
N SER A 50 0.74 -9.75 0.44
CA SER A 50 0.96 -10.21 -0.92
C SER A 50 1.54 -11.62 -0.93
N CYS A 51 1.13 -12.38 -1.93
CA CYS A 51 1.64 -13.67 -2.32
C CYS A 51 1.57 -13.75 -3.86
N ARG A 52 2.25 -14.73 -4.44
CA ARG A 52 2.43 -14.89 -5.89
C ARG A 52 1.16 -14.69 -6.75
N ASP A 53 -0.01 -15.07 -6.23
CA ASP A 53 -1.28 -15.01 -6.96
C ASP A 53 -2.29 -13.98 -6.39
N TRP A 54 -2.01 -13.34 -5.26
CA TRP A 54 -2.97 -12.44 -4.61
C TRP A 54 -2.31 -11.29 -3.86
N THR A 55 -2.98 -10.14 -3.85
CA THR A 55 -2.60 -8.97 -3.06
C THR A 55 -3.83 -8.39 -2.40
N ALA A 56 -3.82 -8.23 -1.07
CA ALA A 56 -4.82 -7.46 -0.35
C ALA A 56 -4.18 -6.24 0.29
N VAL A 57 -4.91 -5.14 0.28
CA VAL A 57 -4.53 -3.87 0.88
C VAL A 57 -5.58 -3.55 1.94
N ASP A 58 -5.16 -3.30 3.16
CA ASP A 58 -6.01 -2.88 4.26
C ASP A 58 -5.60 -1.48 4.69
N PHE A 59 -6.56 -0.57 4.78
CA PHE A 59 -6.34 0.78 5.30
C PHE A 59 -6.92 0.88 6.71
N GLY A 60 -6.23 1.61 7.57
CA GLY A 60 -6.76 2.02 8.85
C GLY A 60 -7.93 2.99 8.70
N LYS A 61 -8.57 3.29 9.82
CA LYS A 61 -9.61 4.31 9.88
C LYS A 61 -8.99 5.69 9.68
N GLY A 62 -9.64 6.53 8.87
CA GLY A 62 -9.31 7.94 8.72
C GLY A 62 -10.02 8.56 7.52
N ASP A 63 -9.95 9.88 7.42
CA ASP A 63 -10.70 10.67 6.44
C ASP A 63 -9.93 10.90 5.14
N LEU A 64 -8.81 10.21 4.94
CA LEU A 64 -7.97 10.35 3.75
C LEU A 64 -8.77 10.16 2.46
N PHE A 65 -9.67 9.16 2.43
CA PHE A 65 -10.49 8.84 1.26
C PHE A 65 -11.64 9.82 0.99
N SER A 66 -11.82 10.82 1.86
CA SER A 66 -12.67 11.98 1.52
C SER A 66 -11.99 12.87 0.47
N PHE A 67 -10.67 12.74 0.30
CA PHE A 67 -9.88 13.55 -0.60
C PHE A 67 -9.36 12.73 -1.80
N VAL A 68 -8.95 11.47 -1.57
CA VAL A 68 -8.37 10.58 -2.60
C VAL A 68 -9.28 9.40 -2.93
N ASP A 69 -9.26 8.95 -4.19
CA ASP A 69 -10.00 7.76 -4.61
C ASP A 69 -9.36 6.47 -4.08
N GLU A 70 -10.04 5.83 -3.12
CA GLU A 70 -9.57 4.60 -2.47
C GLU A 70 -9.25 3.49 -3.47
N ARG A 71 -10.08 3.32 -4.51
CA ARG A 71 -9.92 2.25 -5.50
C ARG A 71 -8.63 2.43 -6.31
N THR A 72 -8.31 3.65 -6.69
CA THR A 72 -7.09 4.01 -7.43
C THR A 72 -5.87 3.75 -6.56
N ILE A 73 -5.90 4.17 -5.29
CA ILE A 73 -4.81 3.91 -4.34
C ILE A 73 -4.61 2.40 -4.14
N ARG A 74 -5.66 1.61 -3.93
CA ARG A 74 -5.56 0.14 -3.80
C ARG A 74 -4.88 -0.49 -5.01
N ARG A 75 -5.24 -0.04 -6.21
CA ARG A 75 -4.65 -0.55 -7.46
C ARG A 75 -3.17 -0.20 -7.56
N MET A 76 -2.80 1.05 -7.29
CA MET A 76 -1.39 1.50 -7.30
C MET A 76 -0.54 0.74 -6.28
N LEU A 77 -1.03 0.61 -5.04
CA LEU A 77 -0.34 -0.12 -3.99
C LEU A 77 -0.18 -1.61 -4.30
N GLY A 78 -1.20 -2.23 -4.90
CA GLY A 78 -1.10 -3.61 -5.36
C GLY A 78 -0.04 -3.80 -6.44
N GLN A 79 0.14 -2.82 -7.34
CA GLN A 79 1.20 -2.86 -8.34
C GLN A 79 2.59 -2.71 -7.70
N VAL A 80 2.77 -1.75 -6.78
CA VAL A 80 4.03 -1.57 -6.05
C VAL A 80 4.42 -2.83 -5.30
N ALA A 81 3.48 -3.48 -4.60
CA ALA A 81 3.75 -4.71 -3.87
C ALA A 81 4.22 -5.85 -4.80
N ARG A 82 3.63 -5.99 -5.98
CA ARG A 82 4.07 -6.98 -6.99
C ARG A 82 5.47 -6.66 -7.53
N GLU A 83 5.77 -5.40 -7.77
CA GLU A 83 7.10 -4.97 -8.22
C GLU A 83 8.17 -5.20 -7.14
N MET A 84 7.79 -5.13 -5.85
CA MET A 84 8.65 -5.48 -4.72
C MET A 84 8.81 -6.98 -4.49
N GLU A 85 7.91 -7.83 -5.02
CA GLU A 85 8.07 -9.29 -5.02
C GLU A 85 9.06 -9.77 -6.09
N LEU A 86 9.26 -9.01 -7.16
CA LEU A 86 10.14 -9.34 -8.28
C LEU A 86 11.63 -8.97 -8.04
N HIS A 87 11.93 -8.24 -6.95
CA HIS A 87 13.27 -7.78 -6.56
C HIS A 87 13.66 -8.32 -5.17
#